data_AF-A0A177AJ25-F1
#
_entry.id   AF-A0A177AJ25-F1
#
_cell.length_a   1.000
_cell.length_b   1.000
_cell.length_c   1.000
_cell.angle_alpha   90.00
_cell.angle_beta   90.00
_cell.angle_gamma   90.00
#
_symmetry.space_group_name_H-M   'P 1'
#
loop_
_entity.id
_entity.type
_entity.pdbx_description
1 polymer ?
#
loop_
_entity_poly.entity_id
_entity_poly.type
_entity_poly.pdbx_seq_one_letter_code
_entity_poly.pdbx_strand_id
1 'polypeptide(L)'
;MDLSNFLNPAEETIQEGIQDSEGDIVLQEVIEQYIHSPNEGQDDDDGEELRLPVVHSTQAVLQALQVLIDFMETGNSGIREPAVTLRSLEHIERELVVKKANEGIQGTLDVWLM
;
A
#
# COMPACT_ATOMS: atom_id res chain seq x y z
N MET A 1 28.39 21.84 38.05
CA MET A 1 27.87 22.14 36.71
C MET A 1 26.51 22.77 36.89
N ASP A 2 26.35 23.99 36.40
CA ASP A 2 25.15 24.82 36.63
C ASP A 2 24.12 24.55 35.51
N LEU A 3 22.88 24.21 35.88
CA LEU A 3 21.78 23.89 34.94
C LEU A 3 21.35 25.09 34.06
N SER A 4 21.86 26.28 34.39
CA SER A 4 21.62 27.53 33.66
C SER A 4 22.15 27.53 32.22
N ASN A 5 23.09 26.63 31.87
CA ASN A 5 23.61 26.45 30.51
C ASN A 5 22.76 25.50 29.63
N PHE A 6 21.71 24.88 30.17
CA PHE A 6 20.87 23.93 29.42
C PHE A 6 19.69 24.59 28.69
N LEU A 7 19.34 25.84 29.07
CA LEU A 7 18.18 26.56 28.54
C LEU A 7 18.54 27.70 27.59
N ASN A 8 19.82 27.87 27.27
CA ASN A 8 20.24 28.82 26.26
C ASN A 8 21.37 28.20 25.43
N PRO A 9 21.05 27.28 24.49
CA PRO A 9 22.05 26.90 23.50
C PRO A 9 22.50 28.19 22.80
N ALA A 10 23.81 28.42 22.73
CA ALA A 10 24.33 29.53 21.95
C ALA A 10 23.76 29.41 20.53
N GLU A 11 23.20 30.49 19.99
CA GLU A 11 22.76 30.52 18.59
C GLU A 11 23.95 30.08 17.73
N GLU A 12 23.85 28.86 17.22
CA GLU A 12 24.68 28.40 16.14
C GLU A 12 24.23 29.22 14.94
N THR A 13 24.96 30.31 14.68
CA THR A 13 24.85 31.04 13.42
C THR A 13 25.02 30.02 12.32
N ILE A 14 23.92 29.67 11.66
CA ILE A 14 23.96 28.95 10.39
C ILE A 14 24.65 29.92 9.43
N GLN A 15 25.96 29.75 9.27
CA GLN A 15 26.66 30.24 8.11
C GLN A 15 26.04 29.51 6.93
N GLU A 16 25.12 30.17 6.23
CA GLU A 16 24.78 29.85 4.84
C GLU A 16 26.08 29.98 4.03
N GLY A 17 26.86 28.90 4.04
CA GLY A 17 27.94 28.67 3.11
C GLY A 17 27.31 28.45 1.74
N ILE A 18 27.38 29.48 0.91
CA ILE A 18 27.19 29.38 -0.53
C ILE A 18 28.29 28.45 -1.08
N GLN A 19 27.96 27.17 -1.28
CA GLN A 19 28.71 26.12 -1.99
C GLN A 19 27.73 24.94 -2.14
N ASP A 20 27.38 24.38 -3.29
CA ASP A 20 27.87 24.48 -4.65
C ASP A 20 26.69 24.15 -5.61
N SER A 21 26.55 24.92 -6.68
CA SER A 21 25.57 24.76 -7.76
C SER A 21 25.82 23.53 -8.66
N GLU A 22 26.36 22.42 -8.12
CA GLU A 22 26.64 21.19 -8.88
C GLU A 22 25.48 20.19 -8.86
N GLY A 23 24.65 20.20 -7.81
CA GLY A 23 23.52 19.26 -7.68
C GLY A 23 22.38 19.49 -8.67
N ASP A 24 22.19 20.73 -9.11
CA ASP A 24 21.10 21.12 -10.03
C ASP A 24 21.40 20.71 -11.48
N ILE A 25 22.68 20.68 -11.84
CA ILE A 25 23.14 20.29 -13.19
C ILE A 25 22.97 18.78 -13.40
N VAL A 26 23.26 17.97 -12.36
CA VAL A 26 23.11 16.51 -12.41
C VAL A 26 21.64 16.10 -12.50
N LEU A 27 20.76 16.76 -11.75
CA LEU A 27 19.32 16.52 -11.84
C LEU A 27 18.77 16.91 -13.21
N GLN A 28 19.22 18.03 -13.77
CA GLN A 28 18.76 18.48 -15.08
C GLN A 28 19.26 17.59 -16.23
N GLU A 29 20.49 17.08 -16.16
CA GLU A 29 21.03 16.12 -17.13
C GLU A 29 20.29 14.77 -17.09
N VAL A 30 19.91 14.29 -15.90
CA VAL A 30 19.08 13.06 -15.74
C VAL A 30 17.67 13.28 -16.28
N ILE A 31 17.08 14.45 -16.03
CA ILE A 31 15.74 14.80 -16.53
C ILE A 31 15.76 14.89 -18.07
N GLU A 32 16.76 15.54 -18.66
CA GLU A 32 16.86 15.65 -20.12
C GLU A 32 17.11 14.31 -20.81
N GLN A 33 17.86 13.40 -20.17
CA GLN A 33 18.11 12.06 -20.70
C GLN A 33 16.85 11.18 -20.72
N TYR A 34 15.90 11.40 -19.81
CA TYR A 34 14.59 10.73 -19.81
C TYR A 34 13.54 11.42 -20.68
N ILE A 35 13.63 12.74 -20.89
CA ILE A 35 12.65 13.50 -21.70
C ILE A 35 12.97 13.44 -23.20
N HIS A 36 14.24 13.40 -23.61
CA HIS A 36 14.63 13.56 -25.01
C HIS A 36 15.07 12.27 -25.71
N SER A 37 14.68 11.09 -25.23
CA SER A 37 14.85 9.87 -26.02
C SER A 37 13.99 9.99 -27.30
N PRO A 38 14.58 10.14 -28.50
CA PRO A 38 13.81 10.16 -29.73
C PRO A 38 13.50 8.71 -30.05
N ASN A 39 12.36 8.23 -29.58
CA ASN A 39 11.80 6.98 -30.10
C ASN A 39 11.22 7.29 -31.48
N GLU A 40 12.10 7.40 -32.47
CA GLU A 40 11.73 7.35 -33.88
C GLU A 40 11.10 5.98 -34.15
N GLY A 41 9.77 5.97 -34.26
CA GLY A 41 9.01 4.92 -34.92
C GLY A 41 8.55 3.80 -34.01
N GLN A 42 7.36 3.97 -33.42
CA GLN A 42 6.25 3.07 -33.73
C GLN A 42 4.95 3.69 -33.21
N ASP A 43 4.15 4.10 -34.17
CA ASP A 43 2.69 4.17 -34.10
C ASP A 43 2.22 2.77 -33.67
N ASP A 44 1.93 2.57 -32.39
CA ASP A 44 0.98 1.55 -31.95
C ASP A 44 0.37 2.02 -30.62
N ASP A 45 -0.94 2.18 -30.70
CA ASP A 45 -1.91 2.58 -29.69
C ASP A 45 -1.91 1.61 -28.51
N ASP A 46 -1.03 1.80 -27.53
CA ASP A 46 -1.15 1.18 -26.21
C ASP A 46 -1.12 2.29 -25.16
N GLY A 47 -2.29 2.91 -24.96
CA GLY A 47 -2.55 3.70 -23.78
C GLY A 47 -2.24 2.86 -22.54
N GLU A 48 -1.15 3.20 -21.85
CA GLU A 48 -0.82 2.76 -20.50
C GLU A 48 -1.95 3.23 -19.56
N GLU A 49 -3.09 2.54 -19.61
CA GLU A 49 -4.19 2.70 -18.69
C GLU A 49 -3.64 2.40 -17.31
N LEU A 50 -3.42 3.45 -16.51
CA LEU A 50 -3.02 3.36 -15.12
C LEU A 50 -3.96 2.39 -14.41
N ARG A 51 -3.53 1.13 -14.26
CA ARG A 51 -4.33 0.08 -13.62
C ARG A 51 -4.54 0.49 -12.17
N LEU A 52 -5.72 1.06 -11.88
CA LEU A 52 -6.12 1.40 -10.52
C LEU A 52 -6.05 0.13 -9.65
N PRO A 53 -5.63 0.25 -8.38
CA PRO A 53 -5.61 -0.90 -7.47
C PRO A 53 -7.03 -1.48 -7.37
N VAL A 54 -7.16 -2.78 -7.65
CA VAL A 54 -8.44 -3.48 -7.55
C VAL A 54 -8.82 -3.58 -6.08
N VAL A 55 -9.82 -2.81 -5.67
CA VAL A 55 -10.38 -2.88 -4.31
C VAL A 55 -11.48 -3.93 -4.28
N HIS A 56 -11.22 -5.05 -3.61
CA HIS A 56 -12.23 -6.09 -3.41
C HIS A 56 -13.09 -5.79 -2.18
N SER A 57 -14.41 -5.89 -2.32
CA SER A 57 -15.33 -5.77 -1.18
C SER A 57 -15.17 -6.95 -0.21
N THR A 58 -15.46 -6.74 1.08
CA THR A 58 -15.44 -7.79 2.11
C THR A 58 -16.30 -9.00 1.70
N GLN A 59 -17.43 -8.77 1.02
CA GLN A 59 -18.28 -9.84 0.49
C GLN A 59 -17.60 -10.67 -0.62
N ALA A 60 -16.90 -10.01 -1.53
CA ALA A 60 -16.20 -10.71 -2.62
C ALA A 60 -15.09 -11.61 -2.08
N VAL A 61 -14.36 -11.15 -1.06
CA VAL A 61 -13.31 -11.93 -0.40
C VAL A 61 -13.90 -13.15 0.33
N LEU A 62 -15.01 -12.98 1.04
CA LEU A 62 -15.70 -14.09 1.72
C LEU A 62 -16.14 -15.17 0.72
N GLN A 63 -16.72 -14.79 -0.41
CA GLN A 63 -17.13 -15.75 -1.44
C GLN A 63 -15.94 -16.51 -2.02
N ALA A 64 -14.82 -15.83 -2.29
CA ALA A 64 -13.62 -16.47 -2.78
C ALA A 64 -13.03 -17.46 -1.76
N LEU A 65 -13.01 -17.09 -0.47
CA LEU A 65 -12.57 -17.98 0.60
C LEU A 65 -13.45 -19.24 0.69
N GLN A 66 -14.76 -19.08 0.56
CA GLN A 66 -15.70 -20.20 0.62
C GLN A 66 -15.45 -21.20 -0.52
N VAL A 67 -15.24 -20.71 -1.75
CA VAL A 67 -14.86 -21.55 -2.88
C VAL A 67 -13.53 -22.27 -2.65
N LEU A 68 -12.54 -21.61 -2.05
CA LEU A 68 -11.24 -22.21 -1.74
C LEU A 68 -11.34 -23.29 -0.65
N ILE A 69 -12.13 -23.03 0.40
CA ILE A 69 -12.42 -23.99 1.47
C ILE A 69 -13.09 -25.23 0.87
N ASP A 70 -14.20 -25.05 0.14
CA ASP A 70 -14.92 -26.15 -0.51
C ASP A 70 -13.99 -26.96 -1.43
N PHE A 71 -13.19 -26.28 -2.23
CA PHE A 71 -12.21 -26.92 -3.12
C PHE A 71 -11.19 -27.75 -2.33
N MET A 72 -10.66 -27.25 -1.22
CA MET A 72 -9.71 -28.01 -0.41
C MET A 72 -10.36 -29.18 0.33
N GLU A 73 -11.61 -29.05 0.75
CA GLU A 73 -12.38 -30.14 1.37
C GLU A 73 -12.60 -31.31 0.41
N THR A 74 -12.65 -31.07 -0.91
CA THR A 74 -12.70 -32.15 -1.91
C THR A 74 -11.42 -32.99 -1.98
N GLY A 75 -10.33 -32.56 -1.33
CA GLY A 75 -9.04 -33.25 -1.34
C GLY A 75 -8.27 -33.12 -2.66
N ASN A 76 -8.75 -32.31 -3.62
CA ASN A 76 -8.14 -32.14 -4.94
C ASN A 76 -7.11 -30.99 -5.00
N SER A 77 -6.68 -30.46 -3.86
CA SER A 77 -5.87 -29.23 -3.81
C SER A 77 -4.40 -29.42 -4.17
N GLY A 78 -3.88 -30.64 -4.14
CA GLY A 78 -2.44 -30.90 -4.36
C GLY A 78 -1.51 -30.26 -3.32
N ILE A 79 -2.08 -29.68 -2.25
CA ILE A 79 -1.34 -29.00 -1.19
C ILE A 79 -0.71 -30.04 -0.26
N ARG A 80 0.55 -29.81 0.13
CA ARG A 80 1.33 -30.73 0.98
C ARG A 80 0.72 -30.94 2.38
N GLU A 81 0.12 -29.89 2.95
CA GLU A 81 -0.49 -29.89 4.29
C GLU A 81 -1.89 -29.26 4.26
N PRO A 82 -2.88 -29.94 3.64
CA PRO A 82 -4.20 -29.35 3.38
C PRO A 82 -4.93 -28.97 4.66
N ALA A 83 -4.74 -29.71 5.76
CA ALA A 83 -5.36 -29.43 7.05
C ALA A 83 -4.89 -28.11 7.69
N VAL A 84 -3.60 -27.76 7.51
CA VAL A 84 -3.05 -26.51 8.06
C VAL A 84 -3.57 -25.33 7.26
N THR A 85 -3.54 -25.44 5.92
CA THR A 85 -4.04 -24.39 5.02
C THR A 85 -5.55 -24.19 5.20
N LEU A 86 -6.34 -25.26 5.29
CA LEU A 86 -7.77 -25.20 5.58
C LEU A 86 -8.06 -24.45 6.88
N ARG A 87 -7.38 -24.81 7.98
CA ARG A 87 -7.54 -24.11 9.26
C ARG A 87 -7.21 -22.62 9.16
N SER A 88 -6.17 -22.25 8.42
CA SER A 88 -5.84 -20.84 8.22
C SER A 88 -6.91 -20.08 7.43
N LEU A 89 -7.48 -20.70 6.40
CA LEU A 89 -8.54 -20.09 5.60
C LEU A 89 -9.84 -19.93 6.38
N GLU A 90 -10.25 -20.95 7.15
CA GLU A 90 -11.39 -20.87 8.07
C GLU A 90 -11.21 -19.77 9.13
N HIS A 91 -9.98 -19.58 9.63
CA HIS A 91 -9.71 -18.53 10.61
C HIS A 91 -9.92 -17.14 9.99
N ILE A 92 -9.37 -16.90 8.80
CA ILE A 92 -9.52 -15.63 8.08
C ILE A 92 -10.99 -15.38 7.73
N GLU A 93 -11.73 -16.41 7.30
CA GLU A 93 -13.17 -16.30 7.03
C GLU A 93 -13.93 -15.79 8.25
N ARG A 94 -13.69 -16.38 9.43
CA ARG A 94 -14.35 -15.97 10.68
C ARG A 94 -14.05 -14.51 11.04
N GLU A 95 -12.79 -14.09 10.90
CA GLU A 95 -12.40 -12.69 11.17
C GLU A 95 -13.11 -11.71 10.22
N LEU A 96 -13.21 -12.06 8.93
CA LEU A 96 -13.90 -11.23 7.94
C LEU A 96 -15.42 -11.20 8.16
N VAL A 97 -16.03 -12.30 8.61
CA VAL A 97 -17.45 -12.32 8.99
C VAL A 97 -17.71 -11.36 10.17
N VAL A 98 -16.83 -11.38 11.19
CA VAL A 98 -16.92 -10.45 12.32
C VAL A 98 -16.73 -9.01 11.85
N LYS A 99 -15.74 -8.74 10.99
CA LYS A 99 -15.51 -7.41 10.42
C LYS A 99 -16.76 -6.91 9.68
N LYS A 100 -17.35 -7.74 8.82
CA LYS A 100 -18.57 -7.40 8.08
C LYS A 100 -19.76 -7.10 8.99
N ALA A 101 -19.92 -7.87 10.07
CA ALA A 101 -20.96 -7.61 11.07
C ALA A 101 -20.74 -6.25 11.76
N ASN A 102 -19.48 -5.92 12.08
CA ASN A 102 -19.12 -4.64 12.71
C ASN A 102 -19.30 -3.44 11.77
N GLU A 103 -19.05 -3.59 10.47
CA GLU A 103 -19.33 -2.56 9.46
C GLU A 103 -20.82 -2.13 9.49
N GLY A 104 -21.74 -3.08 9.68
CA GLY A 104 -23.18 -2.79 9.83
C GLY A 104 -23.53 -2.06 11.13
N ILE A 105 -22.83 -2.37 12.23
CA ILE A 105 -23.04 -1.72 13.53
C ILE A 105 -22.53 -0.27 13.51
N GLN A 106 -21.36 -0.04 12.90
CA GLN A 106 -20.79 1.31 12.75
C GLN A 106 -21.67 2.21 11.90
N GLY A 107 -22.17 1.73 10.75
CA GLY A 107 -23.11 2.51 9.94
C GLY A 107 -24.41 2.84 10.68
N THR A 108 -24.84 1.98 11.60
CA THR A 108 -26.01 2.28 12.45
C THR A 108 -25.69 3.36 13.47
N LEU A 109 -24.53 3.34 14.11
CA LEU A 109 -24.10 4.40 15.06
C LEU A 109 -23.97 5.77 14.38
N ASP A 110 -23.45 5.82 13.15
CA ASP A 110 -23.34 7.06 12.38
C ASP A 110 -24.72 7.68 12.06
N VAL A 111 -25.76 6.86 11.88
CA VAL A 111 -27.14 7.32 11.64
C VAL A 111 -27.79 7.89 12.90
N TRP A 112 -27.40 7.43 14.10
CA TRP A 112 -27.94 7.96 15.36
C TRP A 112 -27.25 9.24 15.84
N LEU A 113 -26.05 9.56 15.31
CA LEU A 113 -25.29 10.76 15.67
C LEU A 113 -25.63 11.97 14.78
N MET A 114 -26.58 11.83 13.85
CA MET A 114 -27.07 12.86 12.93
C MET A 114 -28.47 13.33 13.33
#